data_AF-A0A819WFN9-F1
#
_entry.id   AF-A0A819WFN9-F1
#
_cell.length_a   1.000
_cell.length_b   1.000
_cell.length_c   1.000
_cell.angle_alpha   90.00
_cell.angle_beta   90.00
_cell.angle_gamma   90.00
#
_symmetry.space_group_name_H-M   'P 1'
#
loop_
_entity.id
_entity.type
_entity.pdbx_description
1 polymer ?
#
loop_
_entity_poly.entity_id
_entity_poly.type
_entity_poly.pdbx_seq_one_letter_code
_entity_poly.pdbx_strand_id
1 'polypeptide(L)' 'MSDNQPKSQGQCGVIVNTGSIAAYEGHVGQVANAESKGAIASMTLPL' A
#
# COMPACT_ATOMS: atom_id res chain seq x y z
N MET A 1 -4.81 -12.03 9.98
CA MET A 1 -5.87 -12.24 8.95
C MET A 1 -6.45 -13.65 9.00
N SER A 2 -5.81 -14.59 9.70
CA SER A 2 -6.19 -16.01 9.74
C SER A 2 -7.58 -16.30 10.35
N ASP A 3 -8.12 -15.40 11.18
CA ASP A 3 -9.38 -15.62 11.89
C ASP A 3 -10.60 -14.90 11.29
N ASN A 4 -10.44 -14.12 10.21
CA ASN A 4 -11.59 -13.46 9.59
C ASN A 4 -12.41 -14.47 8.79
N GLN A 5 -13.66 -14.70 9.23
CA GLN A 5 -14.61 -15.49 8.47
C GLN A 5 -14.94 -14.79 7.13
N PRO A 6 -14.98 -15.53 6.00
CA PRO A 6 -15.35 -14.96 4.71
C PRO A 6 -16.77 -14.37 4.76
N LYS A 7 -16.96 -13.18 4.19
CA LYS A 7 -18.29 -12.60 3.96
C LYS A 7 -19.04 -13.40 2.89
N SER A 8 -20.32 -13.08 2.66
CA SER A 8 -21.20 -13.77 1.70
C SER A 8 -20.64 -13.89 0.27
N GLN A 9 -19.70 -13.02 -0.11
CA GLN A 9 -19.01 -13.05 -1.41
C GLN A 9 -17.57 -13.58 -1.33
N GLY A 10 -17.20 -14.32 -0.27
CA GLY A 10 -15.90 -14.96 -0.12
C GLY A 10 -14.74 -14.04 0.29
N GLN A 11 -15.00 -12.74 0.54
CA GLN A 11 -13.98 -11.77 0.93
C GLN A 11 -13.65 -11.93 2.43
N CYS A 12 -12.36 -12.09 2.76
CA CYS A 12 -11.91 -12.24 4.16
C CYS A 12 -11.44 -10.91 4.79
N GLY A 13 -11.42 -9.82 4.05
CA GLY A 13 -11.01 -8.51 4.55
C GLY A 13 -10.45 -7.61 3.47
N VAL A 14 -10.01 -6.43 3.90
CA VAL A 14 -9.37 -5.43 3.04
C VAL A 14 -8.12 -4.93 3.75
N ILE A 15 -7.03 -4.77 3.00
CA ILE A 15 -5.81 -4.13 3.47
C ILE A 15 -5.76 -2.74 2.86
N VAL A 16 -5.58 -1.72 3.69
CA VAL A 16 -5.45 -0.34 3.24
C VAL A 16 -4.09 0.18 3.68
N ASN A 17 -3.26 0.55 2.71
CA ASN A 17 -1.93 1.10 2.98
C ASN A 17 -1.94 2.62 2.85
N THR A 18 -1.20 3.32 3.72
CA THR A 18 -1.03 4.78 3.62
C THR A 18 0.17 5.13 2.73
N GLY A 19 -0.13 5.58 1.51
CA GLY A 19 0.84 6.08 0.54
C GLY A 19 1.30 7.52 0.79
N SER A 20 1.99 8.09 -0.21
CA SER A 20 2.37 9.51 -0.26
C SER A 20 2.68 9.92 -1.70
N ILE A 21 2.40 11.17 -2.07
CA ILE A 21 2.79 11.75 -3.38
C ILE A 21 4.32 11.74 -3.58
N ALA A 22 5.09 11.71 -2.48
CA ALA A 22 6.54 11.64 -2.51
C ALA A 22 7.06 10.39 -3.24
N ALA A 23 6.25 9.33 -3.38
CA ALA A 23 6.57 8.14 -4.17
C ALA A 23 6.71 8.41 -5.68
N TYR A 24 6.07 9.47 -6.19
CA TYR A 24 5.99 9.76 -7.62
C TYR A 24 6.81 11.01 -8.00
N GLU A 25 6.69 12.07 -7.21
CA GLU A 25 7.31 13.36 -7.53
C GLU A 25 8.60 13.61 -6.74
N GLY A 26 8.87 12.80 -5.71
CA GLY A 26 9.97 13.03 -4.79
C GLY A 26 9.87 14.36 -4.04
N HIS A 27 10.60 14.50 -2.95
CA HIS A 27 10.85 15.80 -2.33
C HIS A 27 12.32 15.88 -1.94
N VAL A 28 12.93 17.05 -2.14
CA VAL A 28 14.34 17.28 -1.77
C VAL A 28 14.54 16.98 -0.29
N GLY A 29 15.55 16.17 0.04
CA GLY A 29 15.84 15.75 1.41
C GLY A 29 14.98 14.60 1.95
N GLN A 30 14.07 14.03 1.14
CA GLN A 30 13.14 12.97 1.55
C GLN A 30 13.35 11.65 0.79
N VAL A 31 14.60 11.30 0.46
CA VAL A 31 14.92 10.12 -0.38
C VAL A 31 14.42 8.83 0.23
N ALA A 32 14.73 8.55 1.51
CA ALA A 32 14.31 7.32 2.17
C ALA A 32 12.77 7.21 2.32
N ASN A 33 12.08 8.34 2.48
CA ASN A 33 10.63 8.36 2.54
C ASN A 33 10.00 8.13 1.16
N ALA A 34 10.55 8.74 0.11
CA ALA A 34 10.13 8.49 -1.27
C ALA A 34 10.28 7.01 -1.64
N GLU A 35 11.40 6.37 -1.31
CA GLU A 35 11.60 4.94 -1.52
C GLU A 35 10.59 4.09 -0.74
N SER A 36 10.44 4.38 0.56
CA SER A 36 9.49 3.66 1.43
C SER A 36 8.06 3.73 0.88
N LYS A 37 7.66 4.88 0.35
CA LYS A 37 6.31 5.08 -0.21
C LYS A 37 6.18 4.54 -1.63
N GLY A 38 7.27 4.51 -2.41
CA GLY A 38 7.36 3.81 -3.68
C GLY A 38 7.16 2.30 -3.53
N ALA A 39 7.74 1.69 -2.49
CA ALA A 39 7.53 0.28 -2.17
C ALA A 39 6.06 -0.02 -1.79
N ILE A 40 5.41 0.86 -1.03
CA ILE A 40 3.98 0.72 -0.72
C ILE A 40 3.12 0.82 -2.00
N ALA A 41 3.45 1.75 -2.89
CA ALA A 41 2.74 1.93 -4.15
C ALA A 41 2.88 0.68 -5.03
N SER A 42 4.08 0.10 -5.15
CA SER A 42 4.32 -1.09 -5.97
C SER A 42 3.57 -2.33 -5.48
N MET A 43 3.45 -2.51 -4.16
CA MET A 43 2.67 -3.61 -3.56
C MET A 43 1.17 -3.54 -3.85
N THR A 44 0.67 -2.39 -4.32
CA THR A 44 -0.76 -2.13 -4.56
C THR A 44 -1.10 -2.07 -6.05
N LEU A 45 -0.12 -2.21 -6.95
CA LEU A 45 -0.37 -2.17 -8.39
C LEU A 45 -1.14 -3.44 -8.86
N PRO A 46 -2.08 -3.31 -9.80
CA PRO A 46 -2.69 -4.46 -10.45
C PRO A 46 -1.63 -5.30 -11.18
N LEU A 47 -1.69 -6.62 -11.03
CA LEU A 47 -0.85 -7.59 -11.74
C LEU A 47 -1.48 -7.97 -13.10
#